data_AF-A0A9X4BYP3-F1
#
_entry.id   AF-A0A9X4BYP3-F1
#
_cell.length_a   1.000
_cell.length_b   1.000
_cell.length_c   1.000
_cell.angle_alpha   90.00
_cell.angle_beta   90.00
_cell.angle_gamma   90.00
#
_symmetry.space_group_name_H-M   'P 1'
#
loop_
_entity.id
_entity.type
_entity.pdbx_description
1 polymer ?
#
loop_
_entity_poly.entity_id
_entity_poly.type
_entity_poly.pdbx_seq_one_letter_code
_entity_poly.pdbx_strand_id
1 'polypeptide(L)'
;MKEQLDILNTLASLIYEQAPGSCDEIVYKAKTDPDEGWVESSFFYHKDGERHSVFLTDACESEASELVSKLNEVMFAYTGGRWRSFVLKFDSNLKVSTDFNY
;
A
#
# COMPACT_ATOMS: atom_id res chain seq x y z
N MET A 1 -10.86 -0.13 -14.26
CA MET A 1 -10.27 -1.45 -13.95
C MET A 1 -8.81 -1.57 -14.34
N LYS A 2 -8.40 -1.33 -15.60
CA LYS A 2 -6.97 -1.36 -16.01
C LYS A 2 -6.11 -0.39 -15.18
N GLU A 3 -6.54 0.86 -15.06
CA GLU A 3 -5.81 1.87 -14.29
C GLU A 3 -5.66 1.53 -12.80
N GLN A 4 -6.69 0.95 -12.18
CA GLN A 4 -6.62 0.47 -10.79
C GLN A 4 -5.51 -0.58 -10.63
N LEU A 5 -5.43 -1.54 -11.56
CA LEU A 5 -4.42 -2.59 -11.54
C LEU A 5 -3.02 -2.02 -11.78
N ASP A 6 -2.87 -1.06 -12.69
CA ASP A 6 -1.60 -0.38 -12.95
C ASP A 6 -1.09 0.34 -11.69
N ILE A 7 -1.96 1.08 -10.99
CA ILE A 7 -1.61 1.76 -9.72
C ILE A 7 -1.18 0.74 -8.66
N LEU A 8 -1.95 -0.35 -8.50
CA LEU A 8 -1.64 -1.39 -7.52
C LEU A 8 -0.30 -2.08 -7.82
N ASN A 9 0.02 -2.33 -9.09
CA ASN A 9 1.29 -2.93 -9.49
C ASN A 9 2.49 -2.00 -9.24
N THR A 10 2.34 -0.70 -9.54
CA THR A 10 3.38 0.29 -9.25
C THR A 10 3.61 0.41 -7.74
N LEU A 11 2.53 0.54 -6.97
CA LEU A 11 2.60 0.60 -5.51
C LEU A 11 3.24 -0.67 -4.94
N ALA A 12 2.89 -1.85 -5.47
CA ALA A 12 3.48 -3.09 -5.03
C ALA A 12 4.99 -3.16 -5.29
N SER A 13 5.45 -2.76 -6.47
CA SER A 13 6.88 -2.72 -6.79
C SER A 13 7.62 -1.77 -5.86
N LEU A 14 7.07 -0.57 -5.65
CA LEU A 14 7.65 0.47 -4.79
C LEU A 14 7.84 -0.01 -3.35
N ILE A 15 6.80 -0.63 -2.77
CA ILE A 15 6.82 -1.14 -1.40
C ILE A 15 7.75 -2.34 -1.25
N TYR A 16 7.77 -3.23 -2.24
CA TYR A 16 8.65 -4.41 -2.22
C TYR A 16 10.13 -4.02 -2.15
N GLU A 17 10.53 -2.96 -2.86
CA GLU A 17 11.91 -2.46 -2.86
C GLU A 17 12.37 -1.90 -1.49
N GLN A 18 11.45 -1.60 -0.57
CA GLN A 18 11.78 -1.12 0.77
C GLN A 18 12.06 -2.25 1.77
N ALA A 19 11.69 -3.48 1.44
CA ALA A 19 11.95 -4.65 2.27
C ALA A 19 13.31 -5.29 1.92
N PRO A 20 13.98 -5.96 2.87
CA PRO A 20 15.14 -6.77 2.53
C PRO A 20 14.73 -7.96 1.65
N GLY A 21 15.63 -8.42 0.78
CA GLY A 21 15.31 -9.42 -0.26
C GLY A 21 14.85 -10.81 0.22
N SER A 22 14.96 -11.12 1.52
CA SER A 22 14.41 -12.35 2.12
C SER A 22 13.56 -11.99 3.34
N CYS A 23 12.23 -12.03 3.18
CA CYS A 23 11.24 -11.79 4.23
C CYS A 23 10.15 -12.85 4.16
N ASP A 24 9.53 -13.14 5.31
CA ASP A 24 8.37 -14.03 5.42
C ASP A 24 7.09 -13.32 4.96
N GLU A 25 7.02 -12.01 5.20
CA GLU A 25 5.86 -11.16 4.89
C GLU A 25 6.29 -9.70 4.77
N ILE A 26 5.65 -8.96 3.87
CA ILE A 26 5.75 -7.49 3.80
C ILE A 26 4.34 -6.92 3.91
N VAL A 27 4.17 -5.89 4.73
CA VAL A 27 2.87 -5.25 4.94
C VAL A 27 3.01 -3.74 4.87
N TYR A 28 2.25 -3.14 3.97
CA TYR A 28 2.01 -1.71 3.90
C TYR A 28 0.55 -1.42 4.24
N LYS A 29 0.33 -0.40 5.07
CA LYS A 29 -1.01 0.06 5.46
C LYS A 29 -1.11 1.54 5.21
N ALA A 30 -2.19 1.97 4.57
CA ALA A 30 -2.53 3.36 4.41
C ALA A 30 -3.90 3.66 5.03
N LYS A 31 -4.02 4.82 5.65
CA LYS A 31 -5.29 5.46 5.99
C LYS A 31 -5.42 6.72 5.17
N THR A 32 -6.65 7.00 4.76
CA THR A 32 -6.93 8.16 3.93
C THR A 32 -8.09 8.92 4.53
N ASP A 33 -7.98 10.24 4.52
CA ASP A 33 -9.14 11.11 4.61
C ASP A 33 -9.34 11.78 3.25
N PRO A 34 -10.28 11.29 2.44
CA PRO A 34 -10.57 11.89 1.15
C PRO A 34 -11.23 13.28 1.23
N ASP A 35 -11.73 13.66 2.41
CA ASP A 35 -12.38 14.97 2.62
C ASP A 35 -11.31 16.03 2.95
N GLU A 36 -10.30 15.67 3.73
CA GLU A 36 -9.16 16.53 4.07
C GLU A 36 -7.94 16.36 3.15
N GLY A 37 -7.92 15.32 2.32
CA GLY A 37 -6.89 15.06 1.31
C GLY A 37 -5.56 14.51 1.85
N TRP A 38 -5.53 13.99 3.08
CA TRP A 38 -4.31 13.41 3.65
C TRP A 38 -4.27 11.88 3.55
N VAL A 39 -3.04 11.37 3.48
CA VAL A 39 -2.71 9.95 3.58
C VAL A 39 -1.72 9.76 4.72
N GLU A 40 -2.03 8.85 5.63
CA GLU A 40 -1.09 8.38 6.66
C GLU A 40 -0.71 6.94 6.31
N SER A 41 0.57 6.60 6.40
CA SER A 41 1.02 5.25 6.05
C SER A 41 1.93 4.62 7.10
N SER A 42 1.97 3.29 7.11
CA SER A 42 2.90 2.52 7.93
C SER A 42 3.39 1.29 7.18
N PHE A 43 4.63 0.91 7.44
CA PHE A 43 5.29 -0.20 6.79
C PHE A 43 5.97 -1.10 7.83
N PHE A 44 5.89 -2.41 7.61
CA PHE A 44 6.67 -3.38 8.34
C PHE A 44 6.85 -4.65 7.52
N TYR A 45 7.84 -5.46 7.90
CA TYR A 45 8.05 -6.79 7.36
C TYR A 45 8.29 -7.79 8.49
N HIS A 46 8.03 -9.06 8.21
CA HIS A 46 8.43 -10.17 9.06
C HIS A 46 9.65 -10.87 8.46
N LYS A 47 10.65 -11.15 9.29
CA LYS A 47 11.83 -11.90 8.91
C LYS A 47 12.28 -12.77 10.08
N ASP A 48 12.52 -14.04 9.81
CA ASP A 48 12.93 -15.03 10.81
C ASP A 48 11.93 -15.10 12.00
N GLY A 49 10.64 -14.87 11.72
CA GLY A 49 9.58 -14.82 12.72
C GLY A 49 9.50 -13.53 13.56
N GLU A 50 10.38 -12.55 13.32
CA GLU A 50 10.39 -11.26 14.01
C GLU A 50 9.76 -10.16 13.15
N ARG A 51 9.04 -9.23 13.80
CA ARG A 51 8.45 -8.06 13.13
C ARG A 51 9.40 -6.87 13.17
N HIS A 52 9.73 -6.34 12.00
CA HIS A 52 10.51 -5.13 11.83
C HIS A 52 9.63 -3.99 11.30
N SER A 53 9.36 -3.01 12.14
CA SER A 53 8.71 -1.77 11.75
C SER A 53 9.75 -0.72 11.42
N VAL A 54 9.78 -0.29 10.16
CA VAL A 54 10.73 0.71 9.65
C VAL A 54 9.98 1.76 8.86
N PHE A 55 10.56 2.94 8.77
CA PHE A 55 10.04 4.00 7.90
C PHE A 55 10.38 3.70 6.45
N LEU A 56 9.49 4.10 5.55
CA LEU A 56 9.80 4.18 4.13
C LEU A 56 10.82 5.32 3.93
N THR A 57 11.55 5.27 2.82
CA THR A 57 12.31 6.46 2.39
C THR A 57 11.36 7.60 2.02
N ASP A 58 11.76 8.86 2.24
CA ASP A 58 10.91 10.04 1.94
C ASP A 58 10.36 10.03 0.50
N ALA A 59 11.19 9.60 -0.46
CA ALA A 59 10.79 9.48 -1.87
C ALA A 59 9.70 8.40 -2.05
N CYS A 60 9.88 7.23 -1.44
CA CYS A 60 8.90 6.16 -1.47
C CYS A 60 7.59 6.56 -0.75
N GLU A 61 7.68 7.23 0.40
CA GLU A 61 6.50 7.67 1.15
C GLU A 61 5.67 8.69 0.35
N SER A 62 6.32 9.66 -0.29
CA SER A 62 5.66 10.65 -1.15
C SER A 62 4.95 9.97 -2.32
N GLU A 63 5.66 9.12 -3.06
CA GLU A 63 5.10 8.43 -4.23
C GLU A 63 3.99 7.45 -3.85
N ALA A 64 4.15 6.68 -2.77
CA ALA A 64 3.12 5.79 -2.25
C ALA A 64 1.85 6.56 -1.88
N SER A 65 1.98 7.72 -1.22
CA SER A 65 0.85 8.54 -0.79
C SER A 65 0.05 9.12 -1.98
N GLU A 66 0.75 9.54 -3.04
CA GLU A 66 0.13 9.97 -4.29
C GLU A 66 -0.62 8.84 -4.98
N LEU A 67 0.00 7.65 -5.07
CA LEU A 67 -0.63 6.45 -5.65
C LEU A 67 -1.86 6.00 -4.86
N VAL A 68 -1.81 6.02 -3.53
CA VAL A 68 -2.93 5.69 -2.64
C VAL A 68 -4.09 6.67 -2.83
N SER A 69 -3.80 7.98 -2.91
CA SER A 69 -4.81 9.00 -3.18
C SER A 69 -5.47 8.80 -4.54
N LYS A 70 -4.65 8.57 -5.58
CA LYS A 70 -5.12 8.31 -6.94
C LYS A 70 -5.97 7.03 -7.00
N LEU A 71 -5.57 5.98 -6.30
CA LEU A 71 -6.32 4.72 -6.23
C LEU A 71 -7.73 4.94 -5.65
N ASN A 72 -7.86 5.77 -4.62
CA ASN A 72 -9.15 6.08 -4.00
C ASN A 72 -10.08 6.78 -4.99
N GLU A 73 -9.58 7.80 -5.70
CA GLU A 73 -10.33 8.51 -6.74
C GLU A 73 -10.75 7.61 -7.90
N VAL A 74 -9.82 6.78 -8.40
CA VAL A 74 -10.10 5.82 -9.47
C VAL A 74 -11.19 4.83 -9.03
N MET A 75 -11.09 4.26 -7.83
CA MET A 75 -12.09 3.30 -7.33
C MET A 75 -13.43 3.96 -7.01
N PHE A 76 -13.44 5.19 -6.47
CA PHE A 76 -14.64 5.97 -6.24
C PHE A 76 -15.42 6.20 -7.54
N ALA A 77 -14.73 6.53 -8.64
CA ALA A 77 -15.36 6.73 -9.94
C ALA A 77 -16.11 5.49 -10.47
N TYR A 78 -15.68 4.27 -10.09
CA TYR A 78 -16.35 3.02 -10.50
C TYR A 78 -17.42 2.54 -9.51
N THR A 79 -17.23 2.78 -8.22
CA THR A 79 -18.05 2.16 -7.15
C THR A 79 -18.97 3.13 -6.44
N GLY A 80 -18.70 4.44 -6.54
CA GLY A 80 -19.34 5.49 -5.74
C GLY A 80 -18.95 5.48 -4.25
N GLY A 81 -18.12 4.52 -3.81
CA GLY A 81 -17.66 4.40 -2.43
C GLY A 81 -16.20 4.82 -2.29
N ARG A 82 -15.93 5.69 -1.32
CA ARG A 82 -14.56 6.02 -0.88
C ARG A 82 -14.18 5.10 0.26
N TRP A 83 -13.00 4.50 0.19
CA TRP A 83 -12.47 3.73 1.30
C TRP A 83 -11.62 4.62 2.22
N ARG A 84 -11.50 4.22 3.49
CA ARG A 84 -10.78 4.95 4.56
C ARG A 84 -9.47 4.28 4.95
N SER A 85 -9.32 2.98 4.68
CA SER A 85 -8.04 2.30 4.86
C SER A 85 -7.79 1.24 3.80
N PHE A 86 -6.51 1.05 3.51
CA PHE A 86 -5.98 0.13 2.52
C PHE A 86 -4.83 -0.68 3.13
N VAL A 87 -4.81 -1.98 2.86
CA VAL A 87 -3.71 -2.86 3.24
C VAL A 87 -3.19 -3.56 1.99
N LEU A 88 -1.87 -3.53 1.81
CA LEU A 88 -1.14 -4.27 0.80
C LEU A 88 -0.21 -5.26 1.51
N LYS A 89 -0.32 -6.54 1.16
CA LYS A 89 0.46 -7.60 1.78
C LYS A 89 1.10 -8.51 0.75
N PHE A 90 2.37 -8.83 0.96
CA PHE A 90 3.14 -9.84 0.25
C PHE A 90 3.34 -11.03 1.18
N ASP A 91 3.02 -12.23 0.71
CA ASP A 91 3.40 -13.46 1.41
C ASP A 91 4.82 -13.91 1.04
N SER A 92 5.27 -15.01 1.65
CA SER A 92 6.59 -15.60 1.41
C SER A 92 6.81 -16.11 -0.02
N ASN A 93 5.73 -16.22 -0.83
CA ASN A 93 5.79 -16.60 -2.25
C ASN A 93 5.67 -15.37 -3.17
N LEU A 94 5.79 -14.15 -2.62
CA LEU A 94 5.59 -12.89 -3.32
C LEU A 94 4.18 -12.72 -3.90
N LYS A 95 3.20 -13.47 -3.40
CA LYS A 95 1.81 -13.27 -3.78
C LYS A 95 1.29 -12.03 -3.08
N VAL A 96 0.76 -11.11 -3.88
CA VAL A 96 0.21 -9.84 -3.41
C VAL A 96 -1.29 -10.00 -3.12
N SER A 97 -1.72 -9.46 -1.98
CA SER A 97 -3.13 -9.33 -1.60
C SER A 97 -3.42 -7.91 -1.15
N THR A 98 -4.66 -7.47 -1.37
CA THR A 98 -5.13 -6.14 -1.02
C THR A 98 -6.46 -6.20 -0.30
N ASP A 99 -6.60 -5.40 0.75
CA ASP A 99 -7.84 -5.22 1.50
C ASP A 99 -8.21 -3.74 1.55
N PHE A 100 -9.49 -3.44 1.33
CA PHE A 100 -10.07 -2.10 1.38
C PHE A 100 -11.16 -2.05 2.44
N ASN A 101 -11.15 -1.02 3.28
CA ASN A 101 -12.18 -0.77 4.28
C ASN A 101 -12.89 0.55 3.98
N TYR A 102 -14.22 0.49 3.82
CA TYR A 102 -15.09 1.59 3.40
C TYR A 102 -15.66 2.38 4.57
#